data_AF-A0A4P7ZQP4-F1
#
_entry.id   AF-A0A4P7ZQP4-F1
#
_cell.length_a   1.000
_cell.length_b   1.000
_cell.length_c   1.000
_cell.angle_alpha   90.00
_cell.angle_beta   90.00
_cell.angle_gamma   90.00
#
_symmetry.space_group_name_H-M   'P 1'
#
loop_
_entity.id
_entity.type
_entity.pdbx_description
1 polymer ?
#
loop_
_entity_poly.entity_id
_entity_poly.type
_entity_poly.pdbx_seq_one_letter_code
_entity_poly.pdbx_strand_id
1 'polypeptide(L)'
;MGAPQTPAMDHPLVFVVAPAACLPEAEATWEELALAQRQGPCGAFALRIFTAGTTATDDLADLPWSGDSPSRRCICDAVVPQFDPRSNAIGVYQSGADPNQFHCLDRFELSEASNETCWFYPTHDGTFLSWERALTIGLEPGMVPAEAQHQLPSSYERSQLTLLWSLLADDVSLTCVGLTYGGQRIEWPQVHRHPEPMATWSLFTVDTQAEVTLTINGSQTVFQPAA
;
A
#
# COMPACT_ATOMS: atom_id res chain seq x y z
N MET A 1 -24.71 -21.97 -28.75
CA MET A 1 -23.26 -21.68 -28.71
C MET A 1 -23.01 -20.83 -27.48
N GLY A 2 -22.70 -21.47 -26.34
CA GLY A 2 -22.21 -20.76 -25.17
C GLY A 2 -20.73 -20.46 -25.36
N ALA A 3 -20.31 -19.23 -25.07
CA ALA A 3 -18.91 -18.84 -25.09
C ALA A 3 -18.07 -19.74 -24.17
N PRO A 4 -16.80 -20.00 -24.49
CA PRO A 4 -15.93 -20.73 -23.57
C PRO A 4 -15.78 -19.91 -22.30
N GLN A 5 -16.16 -20.51 -21.16
CA GLN A 5 -15.75 -20.01 -19.86
C GLN A 5 -14.24 -20.23 -19.78
N THR A 6 -13.47 -19.17 -19.92
CA THR A 6 -12.04 -19.18 -19.58
C THR A 6 -11.95 -19.57 -18.10
N PRO A 7 -11.16 -20.59 -17.73
CA PRO A 7 -11.05 -20.97 -16.33
C PRO A 7 -10.49 -19.77 -15.57
N ALA A 8 -11.18 -19.40 -14.49
CA ALA A 8 -10.54 -18.65 -13.41
C ALA A 8 -9.26 -19.41 -13.04
N MET A 9 -8.21 -18.69 -12.62
CA MET A 9 -7.03 -19.35 -12.07
C MET A 9 -7.50 -20.32 -10.97
N ASP A 10 -7.45 -21.64 -11.22
CA ASP A 10 -7.87 -22.68 -10.25
C ASP A 10 -7.02 -22.62 -8.96
N HIS A 11 -5.96 -21.83 -8.98
CA HIS A 11 -4.94 -21.68 -7.96
C HIS A 11 -4.59 -20.19 -7.76
N PRO A 12 -4.95 -19.57 -6.62
CA PRO A 12 -4.67 -18.17 -6.36
C PRO A 12 -3.15 -17.91 -6.27
N LEU A 13 -2.75 -16.73 -6.74
CA LEU A 13 -1.39 -16.23 -6.54
C LEU A 13 -1.24 -15.69 -5.12
N VAL A 14 -0.10 -16.02 -4.52
CA VAL A 14 0.35 -15.52 -3.22
C VAL A 14 1.62 -14.70 -3.43
N PHE A 15 1.65 -13.52 -2.84
CA PHE A 15 2.75 -12.58 -2.94
C PHE A 15 3.44 -12.48 -1.58
N VAL A 16 4.77 -12.54 -1.56
CA VAL A 16 5.56 -12.36 -0.34
C VAL A 16 6.58 -11.26 -0.58
N VAL A 17 6.62 -10.27 0.31
CA VAL A 17 7.65 -9.22 0.28
C VAL A 17 8.59 -9.41 1.45
N ALA A 18 9.88 -9.58 1.14
CA ALA A 18 10.95 -9.80 2.11
C ALA A 18 12.30 -9.48 1.47
N PRO A 19 13.41 -9.38 2.22
CA PRO A 19 14.75 -9.40 1.63
C PRO A 19 14.92 -10.61 0.72
N ALA A 20 15.61 -10.46 -0.41
CA ALA A 20 15.73 -11.53 -1.41
C ALA A 20 16.25 -12.84 -0.80
N ALA A 21 17.22 -12.79 0.11
CA ALA A 21 17.78 -13.97 0.77
C ALA A 21 16.76 -14.75 1.65
N CYS A 22 15.64 -14.15 2.03
CA CYS A 22 14.62 -14.74 2.89
C CYS A 22 13.47 -15.39 2.12
N LEU A 23 13.33 -15.12 0.83
CA LEU A 23 12.28 -15.71 0.01
C LEU A 23 12.61 -17.22 -0.23
N PRO A 24 11.61 -18.11 -0.27
CA PRO A 24 11.79 -19.49 -0.76
C PRO A 24 12.02 -19.57 -2.28
N GLU A 25 12.85 -20.49 -2.76
CA GLU A 25 13.21 -20.62 -4.20
C GLU A 25 12.41 -21.68 -4.96
N ALA A 26 11.81 -22.63 -4.24
CA ALA A 26 11.17 -23.81 -4.83
C ALA A 26 9.74 -23.94 -4.29
N GLU A 27 9.31 -25.17 -4.00
CA GLU A 27 8.10 -25.42 -3.24
C GLU A 27 8.26 -24.90 -1.81
N ALA A 28 7.21 -24.25 -1.33
CA ALA A 28 7.12 -23.74 0.02
C ALA A 28 5.74 -24.03 0.61
N THR A 29 5.71 -24.19 1.92
CA THR A 29 4.48 -24.23 2.72
C THR A 29 4.02 -22.82 3.07
N TRP A 30 2.74 -22.67 3.44
CA TRP A 30 2.24 -21.38 3.95
C TRP A 30 3.07 -20.87 5.14
N GLU A 31 3.53 -21.75 6.04
CA GLU A 31 4.34 -21.37 7.20
C GLU A 31 5.68 -20.76 6.78
N GLU A 32 6.33 -21.31 5.76
CA GLU A 32 7.58 -20.77 5.21
C GLU A 32 7.36 -19.42 4.52
N LEU A 33 6.27 -19.27 3.76
CA LEU A 33 5.90 -17.99 3.14
C LEU A 33 5.61 -16.91 4.20
N ALA A 34 4.87 -17.26 5.26
CA ALA A 34 4.58 -16.36 6.36
C ALA A 34 5.85 -16.01 7.16
N LEU A 35 6.76 -16.96 7.36
CA LEU A 35 8.04 -16.71 8.01
C LEU A 35 8.90 -15.74 7.21
N ALA A 36 8.94 -15.90 5.88
CA ALA A 36 9.62 -14.97 4.98
C ALA A 36 8.97 -13.58 5.04
N GLN A 37 7.65 -13.48 4.97
CA GLN A 37 6.92 -12.20 5.04
C GLN A 37 7.22 -11.41 6.31
N ARG A 38 7.44 -12.10 7.45
CA ARG A 38 7.83 -11.47 8.72
C ARG A 38 9.22 -10.82 8.69
N GLN A 39 10.07 -11.18 7.75
CA GLN A 39 11.36 -10.52 7.51
C GLN A 39 11.24 -9.28 6.63
N GLY A 40 10.07 -9.06 6.02
CA GLY A 40 9.78 -7.92 5.16
C GLY A 40 9.35 -6.67 5.91
N PRO A 41 8.50 -5.83 5.29
CA PRO A 41 8.07 -4.55 5.85
C PRO A 41 7.43 -4.70 7.24
N CYS A 42 8.05 -4.07 8.23
CA CYS A 42 7.51 -3.95 9.59
C CYS A 42 7.04 -2.52 9.91
N GLY A 43 7.33 -1.55 9.04
CA GLY A 43 6.88 -0.17 9.12
C GLY A 43 5.70 0.12 8.20
N ALA A 44 4.83 1.04 8.62
CA ALA A 44 3.76 1.59 7.81
C ALA A 44 3.40 3.00 8.28
N PHE A 45 2.51 3.67 7.55
CA PHE A 45 1.80 4.82 8.08
C PHE A 45 0.30 4.69 7.83
N ALA A 46 -0.49 5.15 8.79
CA ALA A 46 -1.90 5.44 8.57
C ALA A 46 -2.00 6.80 7.89
N LEU A 47 -2.77 6.87 6.81
CA LEU A 47 -3.04 8.07 6.05
C LEU A 47 -4.55 8.32 6.05
N ARG A 48 -4.94 9.52 6.45
CA ARG A 48 -6.28 10.04 6.18
C ARG A 48 -6.18 11.32 5.39
N ILE A 49 -7.03 11.50 4.40
CA ILE A 49 -7.13 12.75 3.63
C ILE A 49 -8.55 13.26 3.69
N PHE A 50 -8.69 14.55 3.96
CA PHE A 50 -9.95 15.27 4.05
C PHE A 50 -9.99 16.41 3.04
N THR A 51 -11.19 16.72 2.55
CA THR A 51 -11.43 18.01 1.88
C THR A 51 -11.19 19.14 2.87
N ALA A 52 -10.40 20.16 2.54
CA ALA A 52 -10.27 21.33 3.39
C ALA A 52 -11.60 22.11 3.45
N GLY A 53 -11.87 22.75 4.58
CA GLY A 53 -13.04 23.64 4.72
C GLY A 53 -12.74 25.00 4.10
N THR A 54 -13.75 25.71 3.59
CA THR A 54 -13.57 27.07 3.05
C THR A 54 -13.49 28.16 4.12
N THR A 55 -13.41 27.80 5.40
CA THR A 55 -13.45 28.74 6.53
C THR A 55 -12.15 28.69 7.33
N ALA A 56 -11.74 29.86 7.85
CA ALA A 56 -10.46 30.19 8.49
C ALA A 56 -10.08 29.43 9.79
N THR A 57 -10.46 28.16 9.93
CA THR A 57 -10.12 27.26 11.04
C THR A 57 -9.43 25.99 10.54
N ASP A 58 -8.55 26.14 9.54
CA ASP A 58 -7.52 25.15 9.20
C ASP A 58 -6.24 25.41 10.01
N ASP A 59 -6.40 25.91 11.25
CA ASP A 59 -5.28 25.97 12.18
C ASP A 59 -4.91 24.54 12.55
N LEU A 60 -3.75 24.12 12.06
CA LEU A 60 -3.24 22.77 12.28
C LEU A 60 -3.01 22.47 13.77
N ALA A 61 -2.85 23.51 14.60
CA ALA A 61 -2.66 23.38 16.05
C ALA A 61 -3.92 22.90 16.78
N ASP A 62 -5.11 23.18 16.23
CA ASP A 62 -6.40 22.81 16.84
C ASP A 62 -6.88 21.42 16.42
N LEU A 63 -6.15 20.75 15.52
CA LEU A 63 -6.55 19.45 14.99
C LEU A 63 -6.22 18.31 15.96
N PRO A 64 -7.13 17.33 16.11
CA PRO A 64 -6.96 16.29 17.12
C PRO A 64 -5.89 15.29 16.71
N TRP A 65 -5.15 14.78 17.70
CA TRP A 65 -4.19 13.70 17.50
C TRP A 65 -4.82 12.43 16.91
N SER A 66 -6.08 12.12 17.22
CA SER A 66 -6.76 10.90 16.76
C SER A 66 -6.96 10.84 15.24
N GLY A 67 -6.82 11.96 14.53
CA GLY A 67 -7.07 12.01 13.10
C GLY A 67 -8.55 12.08 12.75
N ASP A 68 -9.44 12.34 13.70
CA ASP A 68 -10.88 12.43 13.44
C ASP A 68 -11.26 13.87 13.09
N SER A 69 -11.96 14.07 11.97
CA SER A 69 -12.45 15.38 11.56
C SER A 69 -13.90 15.29 11.08
N PRO A 70 -14.89 15.24 11.98
CA PRO A 70 -16.29 15.01 11.61
C PRO A 70 -16.90 16.15 10.79
N SER A 71 -16.31 17.35 10.84
CA SER A 71 -16.73 18.50 10.04
C SER A 71 -16.22 18.46 8.59
N ARG A 72 -15.31 17.53 8.26
CA ARG A 72 -14.68 17.44 6.95
C ARG A 72 -14.98 16.08 6.32
N ARG A 73 -15.16 16.05 5.00
CA ARG A 73 -15.36 14.78 4.28
C ARG A 73 -14.03 14.06 4.17
N CYS A 74 -13.92 12.89 4.80
CA CYS A 74 -12.82 11.96 4.57
C CYS A 74 -12.94 11.37 3.16
N ILE A 75 -11.88 11.50 2.37
CA ILE A 75 -11.79 11.00 0.99
C ILE A 75 -10.75 9.89 0.83
N CYS A 76 -9.87 9.71 1.82
CA CYS A 76 -8.95 8.58 1.91
C CYS A 76 -8.81 8.18 3.39
N ASP A 77 -8.89 6.88 3.68
CA ASP A 77 -8.47 6.28 4.95
C ASP A 77 -7.75 4.97 4.62
N ALA A 78 -6.43 4.97 4.76
CA ALA A 78 -5.58 3.89 4.31
C ALA A 78 -4.46 3.58 5.31
N VAL A 79 -4.05 2.32 5.34
CA VAL A 79 -2.77 1.91 5.94
C VAL A 79 -1.83 1.58 4.78
N VAL A 80 -0.67 2.22 4.80
CA VAL A 80 0.30 2.17 3.73
C VAL A 80 1.58 1.50 4.26
N PRO A 81 1.84 0.22 3.92
CA PRO A 81 3.07 -0.45 4.29
C PRO A 81 4.28 0.19 3.63
N GLN A 82 5.40 0.27 4.36
CA GLN A 82 6.66 0.78 3.83
C GLN A 82 7.39 -0.31 3.05
N PHE A 83 6.93 -0.55 1.82
CA PHE A 83 7.64 -1.41 0.87
C PHE A 83 8.87 -0.68 0.33
N ASP A 84 10.01 -0.72 1.04
CA ASP A 84 11.27 -0.15 0.54
C ASP A 84 11.81 -0.94 -0.65
N PRO A 85 11.80 -0.39 -1.89
CA PRO A 85 12.19 -1.15 -3.08
C PRO A 85 13.70 -1.38 -3.19
N ARG A 86 14.51 -0.70 -2.36
CA ARG A 86 15.97 -0.89 -2.29
C ARG A 86 16.37 -2.05 -1.38
N SER A 87 15.48 -2.43 -0.46
CA SER A 87 15.76 -3.43 0.59
C SER A 87 14.89 -4.67 0.48
N ASN A 88 13.79 -4.61 -0.27
CA ASN A 88 12.83 -5.69 -0.40
C ASN A 88 12.79 -6.25 -1.82
N ALA A 89 12.64 -7.57 -1.90
CA ALA A 89 12.26 -8.31 -3.08
C ALA A 89 10.80 -8.80 -2.94
N ILE A 90 10.23 -9.25 -4.05
CA ILE A 90 8.94 -9.93 -4.08
C ILE A 90 9.10 -11.34 -4.62
N GLY A 91 8.45 -12.29 -3.94
CA GLY A 91 8.23 -13.64 -4.44
C GLY A 91 6.77 -13.83 -4.80
N VAL A 92 6.54 -14.47 -5.95
CA VAL A 92 5.21 -14.83 -6.45
C VAL A 92 5.11 -16.34 -6.47
N TYR A 93 4.10 -16.86 -5.79
CA TYR A 93 3.87 -18.28 -5.64
C TYR A 93 2.46 -18.63 -6.07
N GLN A 94 2.28 -19.84 -6.58
CA GLN A 94 0.98 -20.38 -6.97
C GLN A 94 0.69 -21.63 -6.17
N SER A 95 -0.52 -21.73 -5.60
CA SER A 95 -0.93 -22.96 -4.92
C SER A 95 -0.91 -24.14 -5.89
N GLY A 96 -0.35 -25.27 -5.49
CA GLY A 96 -0.40 -26.50 -6.27
C GLY A 96 -1.73 -27.24 -6.12
N ALA A 97 -1.75 -28.50 -6.55
CA ALA A 97 -2.88 -29.41 -6.31
C ALA A 97 -3.05 -29.73 -4.81
N ASP A 98 -1.95 -29.71 -4.04
CA ASP A 98 -1.99 -29.67 -2.58
C ASP A 98 -2.17 -28.21 -2.13
N PRO A 99 -3.27 -27.86 -1.44
CA PRO A 99 -3.53 -26.49 -1.00
C PRO A 99 -2.49 -25.95 -0.01
N ASN A 100 -1.66 -26.82 0.58
CA ASN A 100 -0.60 -26.42 1.50
C ASN A 100 0.78 -26.27 0.83
N GLN A 101 0.90 -26.59 -0.46
CA GLN A 101 2.14 -26.42 -1.22
C GLN A 101 2.00 -25.31 -2.25
N PHE A 102 3.00 -24.45 -2.28
CA PHE A 102 3.07 -23.30 -3.16
C PHE A 102 4.33 -23.40 -4.01
N HIS A 103 4.17 -23.35 -5.32
CA HIS A 103 5.29 -23.36 -6.26
C HIS A 103 5.74 -21.93 -6.53
N CYS A 104 7.03 -21.66 -6.35
CA CYS A 104 7.63 -20.39 -6.74
C CYS A 104 7.53 -20.22 -8.27
N LEU A 105 6.84 -19.16 -8.69
CA LEU A 105 6.74 -18.77 -10.10
C LEU A 105 7.81 -17.76 -10.48
N ASP A 106 8.07 -16.80 -9.60
CA ASP A 106 9.01 -15.72 -9.86
C ASP A 106 9.50 -15.06 -8.58
N ARG A 107 10.70 -14.50 -8.65
CA ARG A 107 11.31 -13.69 -7.60
C ARG A 107 12.21 -12.62 -8.20
N PHE A 108 12.07 -11.40 -7.71
CA PHE A 108 12.87 -10.28 -8.17
C PHE A 108 12.88 -9.15 -7.15
N GLU A 109 13.88 -8.28 -7.23
CA GLU A 109 13.97 -7.08 -6.41
C GLU A 109 12.79 -6.16 -6.71
N LEU A 110 12.17 -5.54 -5.70
CA LEU A 110 11.04 -4.63 -5.96
C LEU A 110 11.45 -3.46 -6.87
N SER A 111 12.71 -3.04 -6.83
CA SER A 111 13.25 -2.03 -7.75
C SER A 111 13.15 -2.38 -9.24
N GLU A 112 12.95 -3.65 -9.60
CA GLU A 112 12.73 -4.10 -10.99
C GLU A 112 11.25 -4.08 -11.41
N ALA A 113 10.31 -3.85 -10.47
CA ALA A 113 8.90 -3.78 -10.79
C ALA A 113 8.54 -2.54 -11.63
N SER A 114 7.48 -2.64 -12.43
CA SER A 114 6.88 -1.48 -13.09
C SER A 114 6.34 -0.50 -12.06
N ASN A 115 6.20 0.77 -12.44
CA ASN A 115 5.76 1.85 -11.57
C ASN A 115 4.49 2.49 -12.11
N GLU A 116 3.52 2.74 -11.24
CA GLU A 116 2.34 3.56 -11.56
C GLU A 116 2.07 4.59 -10.46
N THR A 117 1.50 5.72 -10.88
CA THR A 117 1.12 6.81 -9.97
C THR A 117 -0.01 6.35 -9.06
N CYS A 118 0.14 6.58 -7.75
CA CYS A 118 -0.89 6.24 -6.80
C CYS A 118 -2.09 7.19 -6.84
N TRP A 119 -3.27 6.62 -6.57
CA TRP A 119 -4.59 7.22 -6.53
C TRP A 119 -5.07 7.55 -5.10
N PHE A 120 -4.24 7.35 -4.06
CA PHE A 120 -4.60 7.78 -2.69
C PHE A 120 -4.65 9.29 -2.54
N TYR A 121 -3.89 10.02 -3.36
CA TYR A 121 -3.89 11.48 -3.35
C TYR A 121 -4.93 12.04 -4.31
N PRO A 122 -5.54 13.19 -3.98
CA PRO A 122 -6.45 13.87 -4.89
C PRO A 122 -5.75 14.20 -6.21
N THR A 123 -6.40 13.87 -7.32
CA THR A 123 -5.92 14.16 -8.69
C THR A 123 -6.63 15.37 -9.31
N HIS A 124 -7.26 16.21 -8.49
CA HIS A 124 -7.99 17.40 -8.94
C HIS A 124 -7.56 18.59 -8.11
N ASP A 125 -7.68 19.76 -8.72
CA ASP A 125 -7.28 21.01 -8.08
C ASP A 125 -8.07 21.25 -6.79
N GLY A 126 -7.39 21.69 -5.75
CA GLY A 126 -8.04 21.96 -4.47
C GLY A 126 -7.07 22.04 -3.30
N THR A 127 -7.63 22.33 -2.12
CA THR A 127 -6.89 22.31 -0.86
C THR A 127 -7.41 21.17 0.01
N PHE A 128 -6.48 20.47 0.63
CA PHE A 128 -6.74 19.24 1.36
C PHE A 128 -5.94 19.21 2.65
N LEU A 129 -6.41 18.38 3.57
CA LEU A 129 -5.79 18.16 4.87
C LEU A 129 -5.44 16.68 4.96
N SER A 130 -4.16 16.34 5.18
CA SER A 130 -3.75 14.98 5.50
C SER A 130 -3.46 14.83 7.00
N TRP A 131 -3.77 13.65 7.52
CA TRP A 131 -3.30 13.16 8.81
C TRP A 131 -2.48 11.90 8.57
N GLU A 132 -1.26 11.90 9.08
CA GLU A 132 -0.32 10.80 8.91
C GLU A 132 0.21 10.34 10.26
N ARG A 133 0.21 9.03 10.48
CA ARG A 133 0.71 8.44 11.72
C ARG A 133 1.53 7.20 11.43
N ALA A 134 2.80 7.21 11.84
CA ALA A 134 3.66 6.05 11.73
C ALA A 134 3.12 4.87 12.56
N LEU A 135 3.31 3.67 12.02
CA LEU A 135 2.87 2.40 12.58
C LEU A 135 4.01 1.39 12.50
N THR A 136 4.14 0.57 13.53
CA THR A 136 4.74 -0.76 13.38
C THR A 136 3.63 -1.76 13.06
N ILE A 137 3.79 -2.57 12.02
CA ILE A 137 2.82 -3.56 11.57
C ILE A 137 3.46 -4.92 11.35
N GLY A 138 2.65 -5.97 11.42
CA GLY A 138 2.99 -7.29 10.89
C GLY A 138 2.01 -7.69 9.82
N LEU A 139 2.51 -8.21 8.71
CA LEU A 139 1.73 -8.64 7.56
C LEU A 139 1.85 -10.16 7.36
N GLU A 140 0.78 -10.76 6.87
CA GLU A 140 0.78 -12.10 6.25
C GLU A 140 1.02 -11.99 4.74
N PRO A 141 1.35 -13.11 4.05
CA PRO A 141 1.45 -13.13 2.60
C PRO A 141 0.22 -12.51 1.92
N GLY A 142 0.48 -11.71 0.88
CA GLY A 142 -0.53 -10.93 0.19
C GLY A 142 -1.25 -11.71 -0.91
N MET A 143 -2.48 -11.31 -1.20
CA MET A 143 -3.29 -11.89 -2.29
C MET A 143 -4.15 -10.81 -2.94
N VAL A 144 -4.55 -11.04 -4.19
CA VAL A 144 -5.64 -10.26 -4.80
C VAL A 144 -6.99 -10.73 -4.22
N PRO A 145 -7.89 -9.81 -3.83
CA PRO A 145 -9.20 -10.15 -3.26
C PRO A 145 -9.98 -11.13 -4.14
N ALA A 146 -10.70 -12.07 -3.53
CA ALA A 146 -11.43 -13.13 -4.22
C ALA A 146 -12.41 -12.58 -5.28
N GLU A 147 -13.06 -11.47 -4.97
CA GLU A 147 -13.96 -10.75 -5.88
C GLU A 147 -13.26 -10.18 -7.11
N ALA A 148 -11.95 -9.96 -7.09
CA ALA A 148 -11.17 -9.39 -8.18
C ALA A 148 -10.33 -10.43 -8.94
N GLN A 149 -10.23 -11.67 -8.43
CA GLN A 149 -9.44 -12.74 -9.04
C GLN A 149 -9.88 -13.10 -10.45
N HIS A 150 -11.17 -12.93 -10.77
CA HIS A 150 -11.70 -13.18 -12.12
C HIS A 150 -11.19 -12.19 -13.18
N GLN A 151 -10.58 -11.07 -12.76
CA GLN A 151 -10.02 -10.04 -13.66
C GLN A 151 -8.53 -10.28 -13.94
N LEU A 152 -7.92 -11.25 -13.24
CA LEU A 152 -6.51 -11.57 -13.40
C LEU A 152 -6.25 -12.37 -14.69
N PRO A 153 -5.04 -12.24 -15.26
CA PRO A 153 -4.64 -13.09 -16.38
C PRO A 153 -4.64 -14.57 -15.96
N SER A 154 -4.86 -15.45 -16.93
CA SER A 154 -4.90 -16.91 -16.73
C SER A 154 -3.54 -17.54 -16.39
N SER A 155 -2.47 -16.78 -16.55
CA SER A 155 -1.10 -17.17 -16.21
C SER A 155 -0.38 -15.99 -15.59
N TYR A 156 0.63 -16.30 -14.78
CA TYR A 156 1.47 -15.26 -14.20
C TYR A 156 2.27 -14.51 -15.28
N GLU A 157 2.22 -13.18 -15.23
CA GLU A 157 3.03 -12.29 -16.05
C GLU A 157 3.65 -11.21 -15.18
N ARG A 158 4.98 -11.15 -15.10
CA ARG A 158 5.70 -10.15 -14.28
C ARG A 158 5.29 -8.71 -14.61
N SER A 159 5.05 -8.40 -15.88
CA SER A 159 4.67 -7.06 -16.34
C SER A 159 3.35 -6.55 -15.77
N GLN A 160 2.53 -7.43 -15.21
CA GLN A 160 1.26 -7.09 -14.58
C GLN A 160 1.44 -6.65 -13.11
N LEU A 161 2.63 -6.84 -12.54
CA LEU A 161 2.97 -6.42 -11.18
C LEU A 161 3.53 -5.00 -11.19
N THR A 162 2.89 -4.13 -10.42
CA THR A 162 3.24 -2.70 -10.40
C THR A 162 3.36 -2.19 -8.97
N LEU A 163 4.38 -1.37 -8.71
CA LEU A 163 4.51 -0.54 -7.51
C LEU A 163 3.68 0.73 -7.66
N LEU A 164 2.83 1.00 -6.68
CA LEU A 164 2.11 2.27 -6.55
C LEU A 164 3.02 3.28 -5.85
N TRP A 165 3.19 4.47 -6.43
CA TRP A 165 4.04 5.51 -5.82
C TRP A 165 3.26 6.74 -5.42
N SER A 166 3.59 7.28 -4.24
CA SER A 166 3.03 8.54 -3.75
C SER A 166 3.37 9.70 -4.67
N LEU A 167 2.38 10.57 -4.93
CA LEU A 167 2.57 11.87 -5.60
C LEU A 167 3.23 12.92 -4.68
N LEU A 168 3.30 12.68 -3.37
CA LEU A 168 3.96 13.60 -2.41
C LEU A 168 5.49 13.47 -2.38
N ALA A 169 6.05 12.42 -2.98
CA ALA A 169 7.46 12.14 -2.86
C ALA A 169 8.22 12.97 -3.91
N ASP A 170 8.77 14.10 -3.50
CA ASP A 170 9.90 14.75 -4.19
C ASP A 170 11.10 13.78 -4.15
N ASP A 171 11.12 12.84 -5.09
CA ASP A 171 12.23 12.10 -5.72
C ASP A 171 13.37 11.45 -4.86
N VAL A 172 13.37 11.54 -3.53
CA VAL A 172 14.49 11.00 -2.71
C VAL A 172 14.12 9.74 -1.94
N SER A 173 12.84 9.60 -1.59
CA SER A 173 12.25 8.38 -1.06
C SER A 173 10.95 8.16 -1.79
N LEU A 174 11.03 7.49 -2.94
CA LEU A 174 9.84 6.97 -3.57
C LEU A 174 9.16 6.05 -2.52
N THR A 175 8.16 6.57 -1.82
CA THR A 175 7.43 5.79 -0.82
C THR A 175 6.46 4.94 -1.61
N CYS A 176 6.81 3.68 -1.85
CA CYS A 176 5.85 2.73 -2.37
C CYS A 176 4.67 2.70 -1.42
N VAL A 177 3.48 2.96 -1.96
CA VAL A 177 2.25 3.03 -1.18
C VAL A 177 1.35 1.81 -1.38
N GLY A 178 1.79 0.87 -2.22
CA GLY A 178 1.09 -0.39 -2.43
C GLY A 178 1.62 -1.13 -3.64
N LEU A 179 1.11 -2.34 -3.84
CA LEU A 179 1.41 -3.18 -4.98
C LEU A 179 0.11 -3.58 -5.66
N THR A 180 0.11 -3.62 -6.98
CA THR A 180 -0.99 -4.14 -7.79
C THR A 180 -0.52 -5.32 -8.63
N TYR A 181 -1.46 -6.20 -8.98
CA TYR A 181 -1.29 -7.25 -9.96
C TYR A 181 -2.50 -7.29 -10.90
N GLY A 182 -2.28 -7.15 -12.20
CA GLY A 182 -3.37 -7.08 -13.19
C GLY A 182 -4.30 -5.88 -12.96
N GLY A 183 -3.76 -4.77 -12.47
CA GLY A 183 -4.52 -3.57 -12.09
C GLY A 183 -5.34 -3.71 -10.80
N GLN A 184 -5.27 -4.87 -10.11
CA GLN A 184 -5.95 -5.11 -8.84
C GLN A 184 -4.97 -4.96 -7.69
N ARG A 185 -5.41 -4.32 -6.60
CA ARG A 185 -4.59 -4.17 -5.41
C ARG A 185 -4.30 -5.54 -4.77
N ILE A 186 -3.04 -5.75 -4.39
CA ILE A 186 -2.67 -6.85 -3.51
C ILE A 186 -2.98 -6.43 -2.07
N GLU A 187 -3.77 -7.23 -1.38
CA GLU A 187 -4.11 -7.05 0.02
C GLU A 187 -3.21 -7.88 0.90
N TRP A 188 -2.73 -7.26 1.98
CA TRP A 188 -1.80 -7.84 2.94
C TRP A 188 -2.52 -7.97 4.28
N PRO A 189 -2.95 -9.18 4.69
CA PRO A 189 -3.66 -9.35 5.95
C PRO A 189 -2.78 -8.89 7.11
N GLN A 190 -3.34 -8.06 7.99
CA GLN A 190 -2.59 -7.47 9.09
C GLN A 190 -2.70 -8.35 10.35
N VAL A 191 -1.56 -8.78 10.89
CA VAL A 191 -1.47 -9.59 12.13
C VAL A 191 -1.54 -8.71 13.36
N HIS A 192 -0.78 -7.61 13.36
CA HIS A 192 -0.71 -6.66 14.46
C HIS A 192 -0.47 -5.24 13.95
N ARG A 193 -0.82 -4.26 14.78
CA ARG A 193 -0.62 -2.83 14.51
C ARG A 193 -0.37 -2.09 15.81
N HIS A 194 0.77 -1.42 15.88
CA HIS A 194 1.20 -0.60 17.00
C HIS A 194 1.46 0.81 16.50
N PRO A 195 0.56 1.76 16.82
CA PRO A 195 0.66 3.10 16.28
C PRO A 195 1.54 4.00 17.18
N GLU A 196 2.43 4.81 16.58
CA GLU A 196 3.33 5.72 17.31
C GLU A 196 2.55 6.78 18.12
N PRO A 197 3.06 7.33 19.24
CA PRO A 197 2.32 8.27 20.07
C PRO A 197 2.23 9.68 19.46
N MET A 198 2.68 9.87 18.22
CA MET A 198 2.61 11.14 17.49
C MET A 198 2.00 10.94 16.10
N ALA A 199 1.39 12.00 15.58
CA ALA A 199 0.89 12.08 14.22
C ALA A 199 1.18 13.47 13.64
N THR A 200 1.12 13.61 12.33
CA THR A 200 1.33 14.88 11.65
C THR A 200 0.09 15.23 10.86
N TRP A 201 -0.42 16.44 11.07
CA TRP A 201 -1.38 17.06 10.18
C TRP A 201 -0.65 17.93 9.16
N SER A 202 -1.04 17.84 7.89
CA SER A 202 -0.48 18.70 6.83
C SER A 202 -1.60 19.30 5.99
N LEU A 203 -1.52 20.60 5.74
CA LEU A 203 -2.35 21.30 4.76
C LEU A 203 -1.59 21.32 3.43
N PHE A 204 -2.22 20.89 2.35
CA PHE A 204 -1.59 20.89 1.02
C PHE A 204 -2.57 21.31 -0.07
N THR A 205 -2.03 21.85 -1.16
CA THR A 205 -2.77 22.22 -2.36
C THR A 205 -2.34 21.35 -3.51
N VAL A 206 -3.30 20.87 -4.29
CA VAL A 206 -3.09 20.23 -5.59
C VAL A 206 -3.43 21.24 -6.68
N ASP A 207 -2.53 21.39 -7.64
CA ASP A 207 -2.71 22.16 -8.87
C ASP A 207 -2.19 21.34 -10.05
N THR A 208 -3.11 20.72 -10.80
CA THR A 208 -2.80 19.82 -11.91
C THR A 208 -2.17 20.53 -13.12
N GLN A 209 -2.22 21.87 -13.17
CA GLN A 209 -1.61 22.66 -14.25
C GLN A 209 -0.24 23.23 -13.85
N ALA A 210 0.13 23.14 -12.58
CA ALA A 210 1.41 23.60 -12.08
C ALA A 210 2.56 22.63 -12.43
N GLU A 211 3.77 23.16 -12.50
CA GLU A 211 5.01 22.37 -12.65
C GLU A 211 5.21 21.41 -11.46
N VAL A 212 4.84 21.87 -10.26
CA VAL A 212 4.77 21.03 -9.05
C VAL A 212 3.29 20.83 -8.72
N THR A 213 2.80 19.61 -8.98
CA THR A 213 1.37 19.31 -8.85
C THR A 213 0.86 19.39 -7.42
N LEU A 214 1.72 19.25 -6.41
CA LEU A 214 1.33 19.26 -5.01
C LEU A 214 2.29 20.07 -4.16
N THR A 215 1.75 21.04 -3.41
CA THR A 215 2.53 21.88 -2.48
C THR A 215 2.02 21.74 -1.04
N ILE A 216 2.92 21.49 -0.08
CA ILE A 216 2.59 21.50 1.36
C ILE A 216 2.61 22.96 1.86
N ASN A 217 1.45 23.43 2.31
CA ASN A 217 1.25 24.81 2.79
C ASN A 217 1.60 24.96 4.27
N GLY A 218 1.51 23.88 5.05
CA GLY A 218 1.86 23.86 6.47
C GLY A 218 1.77 22.45 7.04
N SER A 219 2.50 22.20 8.12
CA SER A 219 2.45 20.92 8.85
C SER A 219 2.57 21.15 10.36
N GLN A 220 1.92 20.30 11.14
CA GLN A 220 1.94 20.32 12.60
C GLN A 220 1.98 18.89 13.14
N THR A 221 2.98 18.60 13.98
CA THR A 221 3.02 17.36 14.75
C THR A 221 2.16 17.51 15.99
N VAL A 222 1.30 16.53 16.22
CA VAL A 222 0.42 16.41 17.38
C VAL A 222 0.76 15.14 18.14
N PHE A 223 0.62 15.19 19.46
CA PHE A 223 1.00 14.10 20.36
C PHE A 223 -0.20 13.51 21.07
N GLN A 224 -0.11 12.24 21.40
CA GLN A 224 -1.11 11.57 22.22
C GLN A 224 -1.24 12.29 23.56
N PRO A 225 -2.46 12.67 23.98
CA PRO A 225 -2.67 13.24 25.31
C PRO A 225 -2.16 12.27 26.38
N ALA A 226 -1.48 12.80 27.41
CA ALA A 226 -1.14 12.01 28.59
C ALA A 226 -2.44 11.55 29.26
N ALA A 227 -2.51 10.25 29.59
CA ALA A 227 -3.65 9.64 30.28
C ALA A 227 -3.77 10.12 31.73
#